data_AF-A0A2G6IS62-F1
#
_entry.id   AF-A0A2G6IS62-F1
#
_cell.length_a   1.000
_cell.length_b   1.000
_cell.length_c   1.000
_cell.angle_alpha   90.00
_cell.angle_beta   90.00
_cell.angle_gamma   90.00
#
_symmetry.space_group_name_H-M   'P 1'
#
loop_
_entity.id
_entity.type
_entity.pdbx_description
1 polymer ?
#
loop_
_entity_poly.entity_id
_entity_poly.type
_entity_poly.pdbx_seq_one_letter_code
_entity_poly.pdbx_strand_id
1 'polypeptide(L)'
;RAPVAIRTDYQADVASVAGFAYGLTLAAHARGLATCIQYTWALVGDELRARLSLPRRAEVLGAVVVGHPLAGRDQDLQARVSPRKPVAVTWFDDDGGRRDGAVAPG
;
A
#
# COMPACT_ATOMS: atom_id res chain seq x y z
N ARG A 1 32.72 -11.38 -7.99
CA ARG A 1 31.30 -10.97 -8.17
C ARG A 1 31.15 -9.60 -7.51
N ALA A 2 30.93 -8.54 -8.29
CA ALA A 2 30.70 -7.21 -7.73
C ALA A 2 29.31 -7.17 -7.06
N PRO A 3 29.15 -6.46 -5.93
CA PRO A 3 27.85 -6.32 -5.29
C PRO A 3 26.93 -5.54 -6.24
N VAL A 4 25.76 -6.10 -6.54
CA VAL A 4 24.69 -5.38 -7.21
C VAL A 4 24.26 -4.28 -6.25
N ALA A 5 24.69 -3.04 -6.51
CA ALA A 5 24.15 -1.89 -5.82
C ALA A 5 22.66 -1.83 -6.15
N ILE A 6 21.82 -2.32 -5.25
CA ILE A 6 20.39 -2.02 -5.30
C ILE A 6 20.32 -0.50 -5.13
N ARG A 7 19.96 0.14 -6.23
CA ARG A 7 19.89 1.58 -6.39
C ARG A 7 18.95 2.11 -5.30
N THR A 8 19.51 2.85 -4.33
CA THR A 8 18.81 3.36 -3.13
C THR A 8 17.64 4.28 -3.48
N ASP A 9 17.67 4.88 -4.66
CA ASP A 9 16.59 5.68 -5.24
C ASP A 9 15.34 4.87 -5.55
N TYR A 10 15.47 3.65 -6.09
CA TYR A 10 14.31 2.80 -6.39
C TYR A 10 13.50 2.45 -5.13
N GLN A 11 14.17 2.12 -4.02
CA GLN A 11 13.47 1.81 -2.77
C GLN A 11 12.81 3.05 -2.16
N ALA A 12 13.44 4.21 -2.27
CA ALA A 12 12.88 5.48 -1.81
C ALA A 12 11.63 5.87 -2.62
N ASP A 13 11.68 5.71 -3.95
CA ASP A 13 10.55 6.00 -4.84
C ASP A 13 9.36 5.06 -4.56
N VAL A 14 9.63 3.77 -4.40
CA VAL A 14 8.60 2.77 -4.04
C VAL A 14 7.99 3.07 -2.67
N ALA A 15 8.81 3.41 -1.67
CA ALA A 15 8.33 3.78 -0.34
C ALA A 15 7.49 5.06 -0.37
N SER A 16 7.88 6.05 -1.17
CA SER A 16 7.16 7.30 -1.35
C SER A 16 5.77 7.07 -1.96
N VAL A 17 5.70 6.25 -3.02
CA VAL A 17 4.42 5.91 -3.68
C VAL A 17 3.52 5.09 -2.75
N ALA A 18 4.07 4.10 -2.04
CA ALA A 18 3.32 3.31 -1.08
C ALA A 18 2.79 4.18 0.07
N GLY A 19 3.62 5.09 0.60
CA GLY A 19 3.24 6.05 1.63
C GLY A 19 2.14 7.00 1.16
N PHE A 20 2.25 7.53 -0.06
CA PHE A 20 1.22 8.38 -0.67
C PHE A 20 -0.12 7.63 -0.82
N ALA A 21 -0.10 6.42 -1.40
CA ALA A 21 -1.30 5.61 -1.60
C ALA A 21 -1.98 5.27 -0.27
N TYR A 22 -1.20 4.90 0.75
CA TYR A 22 -1.72 4.60 2.07
C TYR A 22 -2.29 5.84 2.77
N GLY A 23 -1.59 6.98 2.69
CA GLY A 23 -2.07 8.26 3.20
C GLY A 23 -3.39 8.70 2.57
N LEU A 24 -3.52 8.53 1.24
CA LEU A 24 -4.77 8.78 0.52
C LEU A 24 -5.91 7.88 1.03
N THR A 25 -5.64 6.59 1.21
CA THR A 25 -6.61 5.63 1.78
C THR A 25 -7.09 6.05 3.17
N LEU A 26 -6.17 6.43 4.06
CA LEU A 26 -6.53 6.90 5.41
C LEU A 26 -7.36 8.19 5.36
N ALA A 27 -6.97 9.15 4.50
CA ALA A 27 -7.68 10.42 4.35
C ALA A 27 -9.09 10.27 3.78
N ALA A 28 -9.30 9.30 2.87
CA ALA A 28 -10.61 8.94 2.34
C ALA A 28 -11.48 8.25 3.41
N HIS A 29 -10.90 7.30 4.15
CA HIS A 29 -11.60 6.62 5.24
C HIS A 29 -12.05 7.58 6.34
N ALA A 30 -11.21 8.55 6.70
CA ALA A 30 -11.57 9.62 7.65
C ALA A 30 -12.77 10.49 7.19
N ARG A 31 -13.15 10.42 5.90
CA ARG A 31 -14.31 11.09 5.30
C ARG A 31 -15.48 10.15 5.02
N GLY A 32 -15.46 8.93 5.57
CA GLY A 32 -16.53 7.95 5.37
C GLY A 32 -16.54 7.31 3.97
N LEU A 33 -15.42 7.38 3.25
CA LEU A 33 -15.26 6.74 1.93
C LEU A 33 -14.51 5.41 2.07
N ALA A 34 -14.84 4.46 1.21
CA ALA A 34 -14.13 3.21 1.05
C ALA A 34 -13.05 3.35 -0.04
N THR A 35 -11.96 2.58 0.09
CA THR A 35 -10.91 2.55 -0.94
C THR A 35 -10.45 1.14 -1.26
N CYS A 36 -9.92 0.96 -2.48
CA CYS A 36 -9.28 -0.28 -2.92
C CYS A 36 -8.01 0.04 -3.73
N ILE A 37 -6.85 -0.40 -3.23
CA ILE A 37 -5.58 -0.29 -3.96
C ILE A 37 -5.50 -1.47 -4.94
N GLN A 38 -5.29 -1.16 -6.22
CA GLN A 38 -5.31 -2.12 -7.31
C GLN A 38 -4.02 -2.01 -8.15
N TYR A 39 -3.06 -2.88 -7.87
CA TYR A 39 -1.81 -2.95 -8.63
C TYR A 39 -1.98 -3.61 -10.01
N THR A 40 -3.10 -4.27 -10.27
CA THR A 40 -3.41 -4.91 -11.56
C THR A 40 -3.45 -3.90 -12.71
N TRP A 41 -3.71 -2.61 -12.44
CA TRP A 41 -3.67 -1.56 -13.46
C TRP A 41 -2.28 -1.29 -14.02
N ALA A 42 -1.22 -1.63 -13.29
CA ALA A 42 0.14 -1.56 -13.82
C ALA A 42 0.34 -2.50 -15.02
N LEU A 43 -0.38 -3.64 -15.05
CA LEU A 43 -0.32 -4.62 -16.14
C LEU A 43 -0.88 -4.09 -17.47
N VAL A 44 -1.75 -3.07 -17.42
CA VAL A 44 -2.36 -2.41 -18.58
C VAL A 44 -1.93 -0.94 -18.69
N GLY A 45 -0.77 -0.60 -18.11
CA GLY A 45 -0.30 0.77 -17.98
C GLY A 45 -0.17 1.52 -19.31
N ASP A 46 0.30 0.84 -20.36
CA ASP A 46 0.48 1.43 -21.69
C ASP A 46 -0.84 1.90 -22.31
N GLU A 47 -1.89 1.07 -22.22
CA GLU A 47 -3.23 1.39 -22.70
C GLU A 47 -3.86 2.52 -21.88
N LEU A 48 -3.67 2.50 -20.56
CA LEU A 48 -4.10 3.57 -19.66
C LEU A 48 -3.45 4.91 -20.02
N ARG A 49 -2.13 4.92 -20.26
CA ARG A 49 -1.41 6.13 -20.67
C ARG A 49 -1.93 6.67 -21.99
N ALA A 50 -2.17 5.79 -22.96
CA ALA A 50 -2.74 6.20 -24.25
C ALA A 50 -4.14 6.80 -24.09
N ARG A 51 -5.04 6.13 -23.35
CA ARG A 51 -6.41 6.60 -23.11
C ARG A 51 -6.50 7.93 -22.37
N LEU A 52 -5.63 8.11 -21.36
CA LEU A 52 -5.62 9.31 -20.53
C LEU A 52 -4.68 10.40 -21.06
N SER A 53 -4.09 10.21 -22.24
CA SER A 53 -3.12 11.13 -22.83
C SER A 53 -1.97 11.49 -21.87
N LEU A 54 -1.52 10.51 -21.08
CA LEU A 54 -0.42 10.70 -20.15
C LEU A 54 0.92 10.81 -20.90
N PRO A 55 1.90 11.55 -20.37
CA PRO A 55 3.23 11.63 -20.95
C PRO A 55 3.84 10.24 -21.13
N ARG A 56 4.58 10.02 -22.23
CA ARG A 56 5.25 8.73 -22.51
C ARG A 56 6.22 8.28 -21.41
N ARG A 57 6.76 9.24 -20.64
CA ARG A 57 7.65 9.00 -19.50
C ARG A 57 6.94 8.74 -18.18
N ALA A 58 5.62 8.90 -18.12
CA ALA A 58 4.86 8.63 -16.90
C ALA A 58 4.76 7.11 -16.70
N GLU A 59 4.88 6.65 -15.47
CA GLU A 59 4.71 5.25 -15.10
C GLU A 59 3.37 5.05 -14.40
N VAL A 60 2.67 3.96 -14.73
CA VAL A 60 1.42 3.58 -14.06
C VAL A 60 1.76 2.50 -13.04
N LEU A 61 1.78 2.88 -11.77
CA LEU A 61 2.14 1.97 -10.67
C LEU A 61 0.93 1.21 -10.10
N GLY A 62 -0.29 1.68 -10.40
CA GLY A 62 -1.53 1.10 -9.93
C GLY A 62 -2.66 2.14 -9.95
N ALA A 63 -3.78 1.79 -9.31
CA ALA A 63 -4.86 2.73 -9.05
C ALA A 63 -5.34 2.62 -7.60
N VAL A 64 -5.90 3.71 -7.09
CA VAL A 64 -6.68 3.73 -5.85
C VAL A 64 -8.10 4.09 -6.22
N VAL A 65 -9.01 3.12 -6.11
CA VAL A 65 -10.44 3.37 -6.29
C VAL A 65 -10.96 3.97 -4.99
N VAL A 66 -11.74 5.05 -5.09
CA VAL A 66 -12.37 5.74 -3.96
C VAL A 66 -13.86 5.88 -4.24
N GLY A 67 -14.70 5.57 -3.27
CA GLY A 67 -16.15 5.68 -3.42
C GLY A 67 -16.91 5.53 -2.12
N HIS A 68 -18.23 5.70 -2.18
CA HIS A 68 -19.09 5.43 -1.03
C HIS A 68 -19.23 3.91 -0.81
N PRO A 69 -19.12 3.42 0.43
CA PRO A 69 -19.36 2.02 0.73
C PRO A 69 -20.82 1.66 0.39
N LEU A 70 -21.02 0.47 -0.17
CA LEU A 70 -22.36 -0.07 -0.41
C LEU A 70 -22.81 -0.84 0.84
N ALA A 71 -23.92 -0.39 1.44
CA ALA A 71 -24.48 -1.04 2.62
C ALA A 71 -24.69 -2.55 2.37
N GLY A 72 -24.20 -3.38 3.29
CA GLY A 72 -24.34 -4.85 3.24
C GLY A 72 -23.32 -5.59 2.35
N ARG A 73 -22.57 -4.91 1.47
CA ARG A 73 -21.51 -5.55 0.64
C ARG A 73 -20.16 -5.63 1.35
N ASP A 74 -19.88 -4.71 2.26
CA ASP A 74 -18.63 -4.69 3.00
C ASP A 74 -18.49 -5.87 3.97
N GLN A 75 -19.60 -6.41 4.49
CA GLN A 75 -19.59 -7.59 5.37
C GLN A 75 -19.09 -8.84 4.63
N ASP A 76 -19.50 -9.03 3.38
CA ASP A 76 -19.02 -10.14 2.53
C ASP A 76 -17.52 -10.02 2.21
N LEU A 77 -16.98 -8.81 2.20
CA LEU A 77 -15.56 -8.53 1.97
C LEU A 77 -14.74 -8.68 3.26
N GLN A 78 -15.29 -8.33 4.43
CA GLN A 78 -14.63 -8.52 5.72
C GLN A 78 -14.31 -10.00 5.98
N ALA A 79 -15.20 -10.91 5.58
CA ALA A 79 -14.95 -12.35 5.66
C ALA A 79 -13.79 -12.84 4.76
N ARG A 80 -13.35 -12.02 3.79
CA ARG A 80 -12.24 -12.31 2.87
C ARG A 80 -10.94 -11.62 3.27
N VAL A 81 -10.94 -10.84 4.36
CA VAL A 81 -9.73 -10.24 4.89
C VAL A 81 -8.92 -11.34 5.56
N SER A 82 -7.77 -11.67 4.95
CA SER A 82 -6.82 -12.55 5.62
C SER A 82 -6.24 -11.86 6.86
N PRO A 83 -6.14 -12.54 8.01
CA PRO A 83 -5.48 -11.98 9.17
C PRO A 83 -4.06 -11.57 8.78
N ARG A 84 -3.61 -10.42 9.29
CA ARG A 84 -2.24 -9.95 9.04
C ARG A 84 -1.27 -10.98 9.61
N LYS A 85 -0.20 -11.27 8.87
CA LYS A 85 0.88 -12.11 9.38
C LYS A 85 1.51 -11.41 10.60
N PRO A 86 1.82 -12.14 11.68
CA PRO A 86 2.58 -11.57 12.79
C PRO A 86 3.89 -10.99 12.29
N VAL A 87 4.21 -9.77 12.73
CA VAL A 87 5.49 -9.13 12.46
C VAL A 87 6.38 -9.37 13.66
N ALA A 88 7.53 -10.01 13.45
CA ALA A 88 8.56 -10.11 14.47
C ALA A 88 9.12 -8.72 14.71
N VAL A 89 8.98 -8.23 15.94
CA VAL A 89 9.48 -6.92 16.35
C VAL A 89 10.43 -7.08 17.53
N THR A 90 11.40 -6.19 17.60
CA THR A 90 12.23 -6.01 18.78
C THR A 90 11.77 -4.72 19.46
N TRP A 91 11.29 -4.84 20.68
CA TRP A 91 10.93 -3.71 21.53
C TRP A 91 12.18 -3.21 22.25
N PHE A 92 12.27 -1.89 22.35
CA PHE A 92 13.26 -1.21 23.17
C PHE A 92 12.50 -0.44 24.24
N ASP A 93 12.77 -0.78 25.49
CA ASP A 93 12.17 -0.09 26.65
C ASP A 93 12.93 1.22 26.91
N ASP A 94 12.34 2.12 27.70
CA ASP A 94 12.92 3.44 28.00
C ASP A 94 14.31 3.36 28.67
N ASP A 95 14.58 2.25 29.38
CA ASP A 95 15.87 1.96 30.03
C ASP A 95 16.88 1.24 29.11
N GLY A 96 16.58 1.12 27.81
CA GLY A 96 17.41 0.42 26.83
C GLY A 96 17.30 -1.10 26.88
N GLY A 97 16.35 -1.63 27.64
CA GLY A 97 16.01 -3.06 27.67
C GLY A 97 15.56 -3.53 26.28
N ARG A 98 16.06 -4.69 25.84
CA ARG A 98 15.70 -5.30 24.55
C ARG A 98 14.79 -6.51 24.78
N ARG A 99 13.62 -6.51 24.15
CA ARG A 99 12.69 -7.65 24.19
C ARG A 99 12.16 -7.99 22.81
N ASP A 100 12.42 -9.21 22.35
CA ASP A 100 11.80 -9.71 21.12
C ASP A 100 10.34 -10.11 21.39
N GLY A 101 9.43 -9.82 20.47
CA GLY A 101 8.03 -10.16 20.58
C GLY A 101 7.28 -10.03 19.26
N ALA A 102 6.14 -10.69 19.11
CA ALA A 102 5.27 -10.50 17.96
C ALA A 102 4.27 -9.36 18.24
N VAL A 103 4.00 -8.52 17.25
CA VAL A 103 2.77 -7.70 17.27
C VAL A 103 1.62 -8.60 16.87
N ALA A 104 0.67 -8.82 17.77
CA ALA A 104 -0.63 -9.36 17.40
C ALA A 104 -1.39 -8.26 16.64
N PRO A 105 -1.83 -8.50 15.39
CA PRO A 105 -2.73 -7.56 14.75
C PRO A 105 -4.05 -7.52 15.54
N GLY A 106 -4.44 -6.32 15.97
CA GLY A 106 -5.76 -6.06 16.58
C GLY A 106 -6.90 -6.09 15.58
#